data_AF-A0AAI9CTU3-F1
#
_entry.id   AF-A0AAI9CTU3-F1
#
_cell.length_a   1.000
_cell.length_b   1.000
_cell.length_c   1.000
_cell.angle_alpha   90.00
_cell.angle_beta   90.00
_cell.angle_gamma   90.00
#
_symmetry.space_group_name_H-M   'P 1'
#
loop_
_entity.id
_entity.type
_entity.pdbx_description
1 polymer ?
#
loop_
_entity_poly.entity_id
_entity_poly.type
_entity_poly.pdbx_seq_one_letter_code
_entity_poly.pdbx_strand_id
1 'polypeptide(L)'
;MQTFEPLYRPDSKQKRVWVDTDITIGEHNGLNVCDVDDGYALGVLMRSQEVDLVGVSSTRGNTEDIHVSTRVARTFIEKFGPTSLRVSCGSAKAYTDSLNQPLPEAVTALAEQLKQEPLTIVAIGALTNIALLVHHYPELVSAIEEVVCIAGRRDSKQHFVAGRWQPRPFRDLNFEFDEPAFNVLLNSEVKLTLVPFEVCRDVWVDFHELRELGKGSSLSEFLEQHSRAWYLEWKAVFGAKEGFIPFDMLAAAYMVNPQWFTLKQWHAQVQRDKSDTKPHEEKNFLVCNEGLNEGKMVNYAVEISPAAAPELFKRLTDKEISAFVLGLSHVNIIVDDVDSAADYYQRVLGFERAMDAQGNKMDYRSVQMAQFNRDAGLGDQDVCVDVLFLKHPYAGIYLELMKYHTPQGRSTLPEQPKTYDLGGPRHIALEVSNCTQVFNYLKKQEGVSMISPADNYHPEKLDGFPISFFYWIDRYGVQWEMEEGRRVGTSRGIV
;
A
#
# COMPACT_ATOMS: atom_id res chain seq x y z
N MET A 1 -23.08 23.75 19.50
CA MET A 1 -22.10 23.97 18.42
C MET A 1 -20.82 23.28 18.88
N GLN A 2 -20.67 21.99 18.57
CA GLN A 2 -19.45 21.25 18.91
C GLN A 2 -18.37 21.69 17.93
N THR A 3 -17.35 22.35 18.46
CA THR A 3 -16.14 22.71 17.74
C THR A 3 -15.41 21.42 17.40
N PHE A 4 -15.26 21.14 16.10
CA PHE A 4 -14.36 20.12 15.60
C PHE A 4 -12.93 20.53 16.01
N GLU A 5 -12.31 19.78 16.92
CA GLU A 5 -10.85 19.81 17.04
C GLU A 5 -10.26 19.18 15.78
N PRO A 6 -9.24 19.80 15.17
CA PRO A 6 -8.53 19.17 14.06
C PRO A 6 -7.83 17.89 14.56
N LEU A 7 -7.96 16.80 13.81
CA LEU A 7 -7.29 15.50 14.03
C LEU A 7 -5.75 15.56 13.95
N TYR A 8 -5.16 16.76 13.86
CA TYR A 8 -3.73 16.96 13.74
C TYR A 8 -3.10 17.19 15.11
N ARG A 9 -2.31 16.22 15.59
CA ARG A 9 -1.32 16.43 16.65
C ARG A 9 0.05 16.64 15.99
N PRO A 10 0.56 17.88 15.90
CA PRO A 10 1.80 18.21 15.20
C PRO A 10 3.08 17.54 15.73
N ASP A 11 3.03 16.91 16.92
CA ASP A 11 4.21 16.57 17.71
C ASP A 11 4.54 15.07 17.81
N SER A 12 3.77 14.15 17.20
CA SER A 12 4.13 12.72 17.20
C SER A 12 4.81 12.33 15.89
N LYS A 13 6.12 12.02 15.93
CA LYS A 13 6.84 11.34 14.82
C LYS A 13 6.01 10.12 14.38
N GLN A 14 5.77 9.99 13.07
CA GLN A 14 5.10 8.81 12.51
C GLN A 14 5.85 7.54 12.92
N LYS A 15 5.13 6.45 13.16
CA LYS A 15 5.75 5.15 13.44
C LYS A 15 6.29 4.55 12.15
N ARG A 16 7.59 4.25 12.10
CA ARG A 16 8.17 3.51 10.98
C ARG A 16 7.67 2.07 11.04
N VAL A 17 7.00 1.63 9.98
CA VAL A 17 6.39 0.30 9.89
C VAL A 17 6.88 -0.43 8.66
N TRP A 18 7.25 -1.69 8.86
CA TRP A 18 7.43 -2.67 7.79
C TRP A 18 6.29 -3.68 7.83
N VAL A 19 5.71 -4.03 6.69
CA VAL A 19 4.64 -5.05 6.62
C VAL A 19 5.14 -6.32 5.96
N ASP A 20 4.98 -7.47 6.61
CA ASP A 20 5.23 -8.80 6.06
C ASP A 20 3.89 -9.51 5.84
N THR A 21 3.49 -9.71 4.58
CA THR A 21 2.12 -10.04 4.16
C THR A 21 2.07 -11.21 3.19
N ASP A 22 1.07 -12.07 3.32
CA ASP A 22 0.80 -13.18 2.42
C ASP A 22 -0.42 -12.92 1.53
N ILE A 23 -0.69 -11.64 1.23
CA ILE A 23 -1.82 -11.14 0.44
C ILE A 23 -2.15 -11.98 -0.80
N THR A 24 -3.44 -12.34 -0.91
CA THR A 24 -4.02 -13.04 -2.06
C THR A 24 -5.29 -12.41 -2.60
N ILE A 25 -5.60 -11.16 -2.23
CA ILE A 25 -6.83 -10.50 -2.65
C ILE A 25 -6.96 -10.48 -4.19
N GLY A 26 -8.11 -10.94 -4.67
CA GLY A 26 -8.41 -11.02 -6.10
C GLY A 26 -7.84 -12.24 -6.82
N GLU A 27 -7.11 -13.12 -6.12
CA GLU A 27 -6.72 -14.43 -6.65
C GLU A 27 -7.81 -15.48 -6.44
N HIS A 28 -7.66 -16.57 -7.19
CA HIS A 28 -8.54 -17.74 -7.11
C HIS A 28 -7.72 -19.03 -7.09
N ASN A 29 -8.07 -19.95 -6.20
CA ASN A 29 -7.54 -21.31 -6.21
C ASN A 29 -8.58 -22.26 -6.82
N GLY A 30 -8.54 -22.38 -8.15
CA GLY A 30 -9.58 -23.09 -8.90
C GLY A 30 -10.91 -22.32 -8.85
N LEU A 31 -11.91 -22.89 -8.17
CA LEU A 31 -13.23 -22.26 -7.98
C LEU A 31 -13.34 -21.48 -6.66
N ASN A 32 -12.36 -21.61 -5.76
CA ASN A 32 -12.39 -20.98 -4.45
C ASN A 32 -11.82 -19.58 -4.52
N VAL A 33 -12.45 -18.65 -3.81
CA VAL A 33 -11.95 -17.28 -3.66
C VAL A 33 -10.84 -17.30 -2.61
N CYS A 34 -9.81 -16.48 -2.81
CA CYS A 34 -8.72 -16.35 -1.84
C CYS A 34 -9.03 -15.27 -0.80
N ASP A 35 -8.26 -15.28 0.30
CA ASP A 35 -8.42 -14.31 1.40
C ASP A 35 -8.18 -12.87 0.91
N VAL A 36 -8.88 -11.93 1.55
CA VAL A 36 -8.91 -10.51 1.23
C VAL A 36 -8.39 -9.62 2.37
N ASP A 37 -8.18 -10.16 3.57
CA ASP A 37 -7.96 -9.39 4.80
C ASP A 37 -6.63 -8.62 4.85
N ASP A 38 -5.54 -9.17 4.31
CA ASP A 38 -4.27 -8.46 4.11
C ASP A 38 -4.48 -7.13 3.35
N GLY A 39 -5.40 -7.13 2.37
CA GLY A 39 -5.74 -5.95 1.57
C GLY A 39 -6.38 -4.84 2.41
N TYR A 40 -7.19 -5.20 3.41
CA TYR A 40 -7.76 -4.26 4.37
C TYR A 40 -6.67 -3.70 5.28
N ALA A 41 -5.74 -4.54 5.76
CA ALA A 41 -4.63 -4.12 6.61
C ALA A 41 -3.72 -3.11 5.90
N LEU A 42 -3.24 -3.45 4.70
CA LEU A 42 -2.44 -2.54 3.88
C LEU A 42 -3.20 -1.26 3.55
N GLY A 43 -4.48 -1.37 3.19
CA GLY A 43 -5.33 -0.22 2.91
C GLY A 43 -5.41 0.75 4.07
N VAL A 44 -5.63 0.26 5.29
CA VAL A 44 -5.66 1.09 6.52
C VAL A 44 -4.31 1.74 6.76
N LEU A 45 -3.20 1.00 6.66
CA LEU A 45 -1.86 1.52 6.93
C LEU A 45 -1.49 2.65 5.97
N MET A 46 -1.76 2.48 4.67
CA MET A 46 -1.51 3.51 3.65
C MET A 46 -2.39 4.75 3.84
N ARG A 47 -3.54 4.61 4.49
CA ARG A 47 -4.51 5.69 4.77
C ARG A 47 -4.34 6.30 6.16
N SER A 48 -3.23 6.01 6.86
CA SER A 48 -3.04 6.43 8.25
C SER A 48 -1.82 7.32 8.43
N GLN A 49 -2.06 8.57 8.83
CA GLN A 49 -1.00 9.57 9.03
C GLN A 49 -0.09 9.25 10.23
N GLU A 50 -0.51 8.37 11.12
CA GLU A 50 0.27 7.90 12.27
C GLU A 50 1.41 6.95 11.86
N VAL A 51 1.37 6.45 10.62
CA VAL A 51 2.25 5.40 10.10
C VAL A 51 3.09 5.93 8.94
N ASP A 52 4.40 5.68 9.02
CA ASP A 52 5.35 5.78 7.92
C ASP A 52 5.65 4.37 7.42
N LEU A 53 5.02 3.97 6.33
CA LEU A 53 5.21 2.64 5.75
C LEU A 53 6.51 2.63 4.93
N VAL A 54 7.57 2.02 5.47
CA VAL A 54 8.93 2.11 4.91
C VAL A 54 9.29 0.93 4.01
N GLY A 55 8.48 -0.13 4.00
CA GLY A 55 8.67 -1.29 3.16
C GLY A 55 7.59 -2.34 3.34
N VAL A 56 7.44 -3.18 2.32
CA VAL A 56 6.55 -4.35 2.33
C VAL A 56 7.36 -5.56 1.86
N SER A 57 7.18 -6.70 2.52
CA SER A 57 7.62 -8.00 2.03
C SER A 57 6.44 -8.94 1.84
N SER A 58 6.51 -9.75 0.79
CA SER A 58 5.64 -10.90 0.67
C SER A 58 6.16 -12.05 1.53
N THR A 59 5.25 -12.86 2.07
CA THR A 59 5.53 -14.14 2.71
C THR A 59 4.52 -15.18 2.22
N ARG A 60 4.54 -16.37 2.81
CA ARG A 60 3.62 -17.46 2.49
C ARG A 60 2.61 -17.66 3.62
N GLY A 61 1.50 -18.33 3.32
CA GLY A 61 0.40 -18.54 4.25
C GLY A 61 -0.87 -18.90 3.49
N ASN A 62 -1.65 -17.88 3.10
CA ASN A 62 -2.80 -17.93 2.20
C ASN A 62 -2.48 -18.62 0.86
N THR A 63 -1.22 -18.56 0.42
CA THR A 63 -0.68 -19.34 -0.68
C THR A 63 0.68 -19.97 -0.33
N GLU A 64 0.96 -21.16 -0.85
CA GLU A 64 2.28 -21.79 -0.77
C GLU A 64 3.26 -21.25 -1.82
N ASP A 65 2.75 -20.63 -2.89
CA ASP A 65 3.56 -20.02 -3.93
C ASP A 65 3.87 -18.56 -3.58
N ILE A 66 5.10 -18.31 -3.13
CA ILE A 66 5.58 -16.97 -2.80
C ILE A 66 5.47 -16.00 -3.97
N HIS A 67 5.56 -16.47 -5.22
CA HIS A 67 5.47 -15.60 -6.39
C HIS A 67 4.05 -15.09 -6.62
N VAL A 68 3.02 -15.83 -6.21
CA VAL A 68 1.63 -15.35 -6.21
C VAL A 68 1.48 -14.20 -5.22
N SER A 69 1.82 -14.41 -3.95
CA SER A 69 1.73 -13.35 -2.94
C SER A 69 2.56 -12.11 -3.33
N THR A 70 3.79 -12.31 -3.82
CA THR A 70 4.65 -11.22 -4.29
C THR A 70 4.03 -10.42 -5.42
N ARG A 71 3.43 -11.10 -6.42
CA ARG A 71 2.79 -10.43 -7.56
C ARG A 71 1.57 -9.64 -7.10
N VAL A 72 0.75 -10.21 -6.22
CA VAL A 72 -0.45 -9.54 -5.70
C VAL A 72 -0.06 -8.33 -4.87
N ALA A 73 0.89 -8.47 -3.94
CA ALA A 73 1.42 -7.37 -3.15
C ALA A 73 1.97 -6.24 -4.04
N ARG A 74 2.80 -6.57 -5.04
CA ARG A 74 3.32 -5.57 -6.01
C ARG A 74 2.20 -4.84 -6.72
N THR A 75 1.25 -5.58 -7.29
CA THR A 75 0.11 -5.00 -8.01
C THR A 75 -0.74 -4.11 -7.10
N PHE A 76 -0.95 -4.52 -5.85
CA PHE A 76 -1.74 -3.78 -4.87
C PHE A 76 -1.03 -2.47 -4.47
N ILE A 77 0.26 -2.52 -4.16
CA ILE A 77 1.06 -1.35 -3.80
C ILE A 77 1.25 -0.40 -5.00
N GLU A 78 1.47 -0.93 -6.21
CA GLU A 78 1.54 -0.11 -7.42
C GLU A 78 0.24 0.67 -7.67
N LYS A 79 -0.91 0.08 -7.34
CA LYS A 79 -2.21 0.70 -7.59
C LYS A 79 -2.64 1.68 -6.50
N PHE A 80 -2.31 1.41 -5.24
CA PHE A 80 -2.89 2.12 -4.10
C PHE A 80 -1.88 2.72 -3.12
N GLY A 81 -0.62 2.29 -3.18
CA GLY A 81 0.42 2.71 -2.27
C GLY A 81 1.24 3.89 -2.77
N PRO A 82 2.08 4.47 -1.88
CA PRO A 82 3.01 5.51 -2.28
C PRO A 82 3.98 5.01 -3.35
N THR A 83 4.30 5.87 -4.31
CA THR A 83 5.28 5.60 -5.38
C THR A 83 6.65 5.14 -4.86
N SER A 84 7.03 5.61 -3.66
CA SER A 84 8.29 5.26 -3.00
C SER A 84 8.30 3.87 -2.37
N LEU A 85 7.13 3.27 -2.13
CA LEU A 85 7.03 2.01 -1.43
C LEU A 85 7.45 0.85 -2.33
N ARG A 86 8.19 -0.11 -1.76
CA ARG A 86 8.71 -1.28 -2.47
C ARG A 86 8.21 -2.55 -1.82
N VAL A 87 7.92 -3.54 -2.68
CA VAL A 87 7.55 -4.90 -2.28
C VAL A 87 8.69 -5.84 -2.63
N SER A 88 9.27 -6.43 -1.60
CA SER A 88 10.41 -7.35 -1.69
C SER A 88 9.93 -8.80 -1.57
N CYS A 89 10.47 -9.70 -2.41
CA CYS A 89 10.06 -11.11 -2.41
C CYS A 89 10.61 -11.88 -1.19
N GLY A 90 9.72 -12.57 -0.46
CA GLY A 90 10.08 -13.41 0.68
C GLY A 90 10.66 -14.78 0.35
N SER A 91 10.79 -15.61 1.38
CA SER A 91 11.25 -16.99 1.19
C SER A 91 10.22 -17.87 0.49
N ALA A 92 10.68 -18.66 -0.47
CA ALA A 92 9.88 -19.69 -1.14
C ALA A 92 9.70 -20.97 -0.29
N LYS A 93 10.42 -21.10 0.84
CA LYS A 93 10.44 -22.30 1.70
C LYS A 93 10.23 -21.92 3.16
N ALA A 94 9.95 -22.92 4.01
CA ALA A 94 9.82 -22.69 5.44
C ALA A 94 11.19 -22.32 6.04
N TYR A 95 11.22 -21.76 7.24
CA TYR A 95 12.43 -21.24 7.88
C TYR A 95 13.57 -22.27 7.87
N THR A 96 13.30 -23.49 8.35
CA THR A 96 14.32 -24.56 8.45
C THR A 96 14.96 -24.89 7.11
N ASP A 97 14.15 -24.92 6.05
CA ASP A 97 14.63 -25.26 4.69
C ASP A 97 15.30 -24.07 3.98
N SER A 98 15.14 -22.87 4.54
CA SER A 98 15.67 -21.62 3.99
C SER A 98 17.07 -21.29 4.52
N LEU A 99 17.48 -21.86 5.66
CA LEU A 99 18.77 -21.57 6.32
C LEU A 99 20.00 -21.79 5.44
N ASN A 100 19.93 -22.73 4.50
CA ASN A 100 21.03 -23.07 3.58
C ASN A 100 20.78 -22.57 2.14
N GLN A 101 19.82 -21.66 1.95
CA GLN A 101 19.49 -21.07 0.66
C GLN A 101 20.04 -19.65 0.57
N PRO A 102 20.14 -19.07 -0.64
CA PRO A 102 20.37 -17.64 -0.79
C PRO A 102 19.33 -16.85 0.02
N LEU A 103 19.80 -15.80 0.69
CA LEU A 103 18.95 -14.97 1.53
C LEU A 103 17.86 -14.30 0.66
N PRO A 104 16.57 -14.34 1.06
CA PRO A 104 15.51 -13.69 0.30
C PRO A 104 15.70 -12.17 0.19
N GLU A 105 15.15 -11.58 -0.88
CA GLU A 105 15.15 -10.13 -1.14
C GLU A 105 14.53 -9.38 0.05
N ALA A 106 13.38 -9.87 0.53
CA ALA A 106 12.68 -9.32 1.70
C ALA A 106 13.56 -9.19 2.94
N VAL A 107 14.34 -10.22 3.25
CA VAL A 107 15.17 -10.23 4.46
C VAL A 107 16.31 -9.22 4.35
N THR A 108 16.91 -9.12 3.15
CA THR A 108 17.96 -8.14 2.87
C THR A 108 17.42 -6.71 2.96
N ALA A 109 16.27 -6.44 2.32
CA ALA A 109 15.65 -5.12 2.31
C ALA A 109 15.16 -4.67 3.70
N LEU A 110 14.59 -5.59 4.49
CA LEU A 110 14.23 -5.32 5.88
C LEU A 110 15.47 -5.00 6.74
N ALA A 111 16.56 -5.75 6.57
CA ALA A 111 17.83 -5.46 7.24
C ALA A 111 18.39 -4.08 6.87
N GLU A 112 18.26 -3.65 5.61
CA GLU A 112 18.68 -2.32 5.16
C GLU A 112 17.85 -1.19 5.78
N GLN A 113 16.54 -1.39 6.01
CA GLN A 113 15.72 -0.40 6.73
C GLN A 113 16.08 -0.33 8.21
N LEU A 114 16.29 -1.48 8.87
CA LEU A 114 16.69 -1.55 10.28
C LEU A 114 18.07 -0.95 10.56
N LYS A 115 18.98 -1.00 9.58
CA LYS A 115 20.29 -0.32 9.66
C LYS A 115 20.19 1.20 9.64
N GLN A 116 19.09 1.76 9.10
CA GLN A 116 18.89 3.21 9.05
C GLN A 116 18.30 3.72 10.36
N GLU A 117 17.14 3.20 10.75
CA GLU A 117 16.45 3.55 11.99
C GLU A 117 15.62 2.37 12.50
N PRO A 118 15.38 2.27 13.82
CA PRO A 118 14.45 1.31 14.37
C PRO A 118 13.05 1.40 13.75
N LEU A 119 12.36 0.26 13.66
CA LEU A 119 11.00 0.17 13.12
C LEU A 119 10.20 -0.95 13.78
N THR A 120 8.88 -0.88 13.66
CA THR A 120 7.95 -1.95 14.02
C THR A 120 7.65 -2.81 12.79
N ILE A 121 7.56 -4.12 12.98
CA ILE A 121 7.16 -5.06 11.92
C ILE A 121 5.73 -5.51 12.18
N VAL A 122 4.83 -5.27 11.22
CA VAL A 122 3.48 -5.83 11.18
C VAL A 122 3.53 -7.10 10.35
N ALA A 123 3.46 -8.25 11.02
CA ALA A 123 3.59 -9.56 10.41
C ALA A 123 2.23 -10.24 10.33
N ILE A 124 1.60 -10.11 9.17
CA ILE A 124 0.25 -10.59 8.90
C ILE A 124 0.23 -11.90 8.09
N GLY A 125 1.40 -12.43 7.72
CA GLY A 125 1.58 -13.80 7.24
C GLY A 125 2.52 -14.66 8.09
N ALA A 126 3.06 -15.75 7.52
CA ALA A 126 4.05 -16.58 8.20
C ALA A 126 5.36 -15.81 8.50
N LEU A 127 5.90 -15.99 9.70
CA LEU A 127 7.07 -15.24 10.21
C LEU A 127 8.42 -15.68 9.61
N THR A 128 8.43 -16.42 8.50
CA THR A 128 9.63 -16.99 7.89
C THR A 128 10.70 -15.94 7.62
N ASN A 129 10.32 -14.81 7.01
CA ASN A 129 11.25 -13.73 6.68
C ASN A 129 11.87 -13.11 7.94
N ILE A 130 11.06 -12.91 8.99
CA ILE A 130 11.51 -12.29 10.24
C ILE A 130 12.40 -13.25 11.02
N ALA A 131 12.09 -14.55 11.04
CA ALA A 131 12.96 -15.56 11.65
C ALA A 131 14.32 -15.66 10.94
N LEU A 132 14.33 -15.58 9.60
CA LEU A 132 15.58 -15.51 8.82
C LEU A 132 16.37 -14.23 9.13
N LEU A 133 15.71 -13.08 9.29
CA LEU A 133 16.36 -11.85 9.71
C LEU A 133 17.03 -12.02 11.08
N VAL A 134 16.32 -12.54 12.07
CA VAL A 134 16.85 -12.78 13.43
C VAL A 134 18.05 -13.73 13.38
N HIS A 135 18.01 -14.74 12.51
CA HIS A 135 19.11 -15.69 12.35
C HIS A 135 20.34 -15.08 11.68
N HIS A 136 20.17 -14.36 10.58
CA HIS A 136 21.28 -13.87 9.74
C HIS A 136 21.80 -12.49 10.15
N TYR A 137 21.00 -11.67 10.84
CA TYR A 137 21.35 -10.33 11.33
C TYR A 137 21.02 -10.18 12.82
N PRO A 138 21.60 -11.01 13.71
CA PRO A 138 21.32 -10.94 15.15
C PRO A 138 21.64 -9.56 15.76
N GLU A 139 22.58 -8.81 15.16
CA GLU A 139 22.92 -7.44 15.56
C GLU A 139 21.79 -6.42 15.31
N LEU A 140 20.85 -6.73 14.42
CA LEU A 140 19.71 -5.84 14.11
C LEU A 140 18.49 -6.12 14.97
N VAL A 141 18.48 -7.17 15.80
CA VAL A 141 17.35 -7.53 16.67
C VAL A 141 16.98 -6.38 17.59
N SER A 142 17.95 -5.62 18.12
CA SER A 142 17.68 -4.46 18.99
C SER A 142 17.10 -3.26 18.26
N ALA A 143 17.15 -3.22 16.92
CA ALA A 143 16.52 -2.19 16.10
C ALA A 143 15.06 -2.54 15.74
N ILE A 144 14.61 -3.76 16.02
CA ILE A 144 13.20 -4.15 15.89
C ILE A 144 12.48 -3.65 17.14
N GLU A 145 11.66 -2.61 17.01
CA GLU A 145 10.94 -2.02 18.14
C GLU A 145 9.95 -3.02 18.74
N GLU A 146 9.19 -3.68 17.87
CA GLU A 146 8.32 -4.81 18.15
C GLU A 146 7.91 -5.53 16.85
N VAL A 147 7.47 -6.77 16.97
CA VAL A 147 6.77 -7.52 15.92
C VAL A 147 5.34 -7.74 16.38
N VAL A 148 4.39 -7.20 15.62
CA VAL A 148 2.96 -7.34 15.84
C VAL A 148 2.43 -8.38 14.87
N CYS A 149 1.86 -9.47 15.38
CA CYS A 149 1.40 -10.56 14.53
C CYS A 149 0.00 -11.06 14.90
N ILE A 150 -0.73 -11.48 13.88
CA ILE A 150 -2.02 -12.15 14.02
C ILE A 150 -1.75 -13.61 14.33
N ALA A 151 -1.74 -13.94 15.61
CA ALA A 151 -1.48 -15.29 16.10
C ALA A 151 -1.85 -15.44 17.57
N GLY A 152 -1.98 -16.70 18.00
CA GLY A 152 -2.09 -17.08 19.39
C GLY A 152 -3.51 -17.29 19.87
N ARG A 153 -3.61 -18.03 20.98
CA ARG A 153 -4.86 -18.34 21.68
C ARG A 153 -4.61 -18.50 23.17
N ARG A 154 -5.67 -18.42 23.98
CA ARG A 154 -5.54 -18.60 25.44
C ARG A 154 -5.42 -20.05 25.87
N ASP A 155 -6.03 -20.95 25.12
CA ASP A 155 -6.10 -22.39 25.43
C ASP A 155 -6.18 -23.20 24.14
N SER A 156 -5.59 -24.40 24.11
CA SER A 156 -5.65 -25.31 22.95
C SER A 156 -7.08 -25.73 22.57
N LYS A 157 -8.03 -25.68 23.52
CA LYS A 157 -9.45 -26.00 23.34
C LYS A 157 -10.28 -24.82 22.82
N GLN A 158 -9.68 -23.63 22.70
CA GLN A 158 -10.33 -22.48 22.08
C GLN A 158 -10.48 -22.75 20.58
N HIS A 159 -11.72 -22.67 20.09
CA HIS A 159 -12.04 -22.84 18.67
C HIS A 159 -12.46 -21.51 18.07
N PHE A 160 -11.85 -21.16 16.93
CA PHE A 160 -12.22 -19.98 16.17
C PHE A 160 -13.26 -20.37 15.13
N VAL A 161 -14.49 -19.89 15.31
CA VAL A 161 -15.62 -20.18 14.43
C VAL A 161 -16.37 -18.89 14.10
N ALA A 162 -16.63 -18.65 12.83
CA ALA A 162 -17.41 -17.53 12.34
C ALA A 162 -18.91 -17.82 12.27
N GLY A 163 -19.31 -19.09 12.30
CA GLY A 163 -20.71 -19.44 12.23
C GLY A 163 -21.03 -20.87 12.65
N ARG A 164 -22.32 -21.11 12.86
CA ARG A 164 -22.86 -22.37 13.41
C ARG A 164 -22.68 -23.59 12.50
N TRP A 165 -22.38 -23.39 11.22
CA TRP A 165 -22.30 -24.45 10.21
C TRP A 165 -20.87 -24.70 9.74
N GLN A 166 -19.91 -23.98 10.31
CA GLN A 166 -18.50 -24.10 9.95
C GLN A 166 -18.02 -25.53 10.23
N PRO A 167 -17.56 -26.27 9.19
CA PRO A 167 -17.26 -27.70 9.32
C PRO A 167 -16.03 -27.97 10.18
N ARG A 168 -15.09 -27.01 10.21
CA ARG A 168 -13.85 -27.06 11.02
C ARG A 168 -13.51 -25.65 11.51
N PRO A 169 -13.04 -25.49 12.75
CA PRO A 169 -12.49 -24.23 13.23
C PRO A 169 -11.42 -23.66 12.29
N PHE A 170 -11.28 -22.34 12.26
CA PHE A 170 -10.17 -21.71 11.56
C PHE A 170 -8.85 -22.09 12.21
N ARG A 171 -7.85 -22.27 11.36
CA ARG A 171 -6.46 -22.49 11.77
C ARG A 171 -5.90 -21.17 12.30
N ASP A 172 -4.94 -21.27 13.21
CA ASP A 172 -4.02 -20.16 13.47
C ASP A 172 -3.00 -20.16 12.32
N LEU A 173 -3.45 -19.71 11.15
CA LEU A 173 -2.82 -20.04 9.87
C LEU A 173 -1.35 -19.63 9.84
N ASN A 174 -1.05 -18.40 10.23
CA ASN A 174 0.30 -17.84 10.24
C ASN A 174 1.25 -18.65 11.12
N PHE A 175 0.80 -19.02 12.32
CA PHE A 175 1.56 -19.89 13.22
C PHE A 175 1.77 -21.29 12.66
N GLU A 176 0.70 -21.94 12.21
CA GLU A 176 0.74 -23.32 11.73
C GLU A 176 1.45 -23.46 10.37
N PHE A 177 1.64 -22.37 9.63
CA PHE A 177 2.34 -22.39 8.35
C PHE A 177 3.86 -22.50 8.51
N ASP A 178 4.44 -21.85 9.54
CA ASP A 178 5.86 -21.94 9.84
C ASP A 178 6.13 -21.87 11.36
N GLU A 179 5.75 -22.93 12.07
CA GLU A 179 5.99 -23.07 13.51
C GLU A 179 7.48 -22.93 13.90
N PRO A 180 8.46 -23.46 13.13
CA PRO A 180 9.87 -23.21 13.40
C PRO A 180 10.24 -21.73 13.39
N ALA A 181 9.68 -20.92 12.48
CA ALA A 181 9.90 -19.48 12.47
C ALA A 181 9.40 -18.80 13.75
N PHE A 182 8.20 -19.16 14.22
CA PHE A 182 7.69 -18.66 15.50
C PHE A 182 8.58 -19.04 16.68
N ASN A 183 9.10 -20.27 16.71
CA ASN A 183 10.02 -20.71 17.75
C ASN A 183 11.31 -19.88 17.79
N VAL A 184 11.82 -19.40 16.65
CA VAL A 184 12.97 -18.47 16.63
C VAL A 184 12.63 -17.19 17.38
N LEU A 185 11.48 -16.58 17.07
CA LEU A 185 11.09 -15.32 17.72
C LEU A 185 10.78 -15.53 19.20
N LEU A 186 10.15 -16.65 19.58
CA LEU A 186 9.90 -17.03 20.98
C LEU A 186 11.20 -17.24 21.78
N ASN A 187 12.31 -17.56 21.14
CA ASN A 187 13.61 -17.75 21.78
C ASN A 187 14.60 -16.60 21.50
N SER A 188 14.12 -15.45 21.03
CA SER A 188 14.92 -14.25 20.77
C SER A 188 14.60 -13.10 21.75
N GLU A 189 15.31 -11.99 21.64
CA GLU A 189 15.02 -10.76 22.39
C GLU A 189 13.98 -9.84 21.71
N VAL A 190 13.44 -10.24 20.54
CA VAL A 190 12.44 -9.45 19.80
C VAL A 190 11.18 -9.25 20.65
N LYS A 191 10.69 -8.02 20.81
CA LYS A 191 9.41 -7.81 21.49
C LYS A 191 8.27 -8.30 20.60
N LEU A 192 7.38 -9.12 21.16
CA LEU A 192 6.22 -9.66 20.45
C LEU A 192 4.93 -9.10 21.01
N THR A 193 4.04 -8.69 20.11
CA THR A 193 2.64 -8.38 20.39
C THR A 193 1.76 -9.34 19.59
N LEU A 194 1.03 -10.19 20.30
CA LEU A 194 0.07 -11.15 19.73
C LEU A 194 -1.31 -10.51 19.67
N VAL A 195 -1.87 -10.47 18.47
CA VAL A 195 -3.25 -10.06 18.20
C VAL A 195 -4.05 -11.31 17.82
N PRO A 196 -4.64 -12.01 18.80
CA PRO A 196 -5.34 -13.27 18.56
C PRO A 196 -6.70 -13.06 17.87
N PHE A 197 -7.19 -14.10 17.17
CA PHE A 197 -8.51 -14.09 16.54
C PHE A 197 -9.66 -13.76 17.49
N GLU A 198 -9.51 -14.02 18.79
CA GLU A 198 -10.54 -13.70 19.78
C GLU A 198 -10.84 -12.21 19.87
N VAL A 199 -9.85 -11.34 19.63
CA VAL A 199 -10.02 -9.88 19.66
C VAL A 199 -10.67 -9.39 18.37
N CYS A 200 -10.46 -10.11 17.27
CA CYS A 200 -10.99 -9.79 15.96
C CYS A 200 -12.50 -10.03 15.85
N ARG A 201 -13.08 -10.82 16.76
CA ARG A 201 -14.47 -11.32 16.71
C ARG A 201 -15.56 -10.25 16.66
N ASP A 202 -15.24 -9.02 17.05
CA ASP A 202 -16.21 -7.92 17.14
C ASP A 202 -16.06 -6.94 15.97
N VAL A 203 -15.16 -7.21 15.02
CA VAL A 203 -14.95 -6.40 13.81
C VAL A 203 -15.37 -7.19 12.59
N TRP A 204 -16.44 -6.73 11.94
CA TRP A 204 -17.05 -7.41 10.80
C TRP A 204 -17.11 -6.49 9.58
N VAL A 205 -16.83 -7.06 8.41
CA VAL A 205 -17.20 -6.47 7.13
C VAL A 205 -18.55 -7.09 6.73
N ASP A 206 -19.61 -6.37 7.04
CA ASP A 206 -20.97 -6.77 6.70
C ASP A 206 -21.41 -6.20 5.34
N PHE A 207 -22.67 -6.43 4.96
CA PHE A 207 -23.19 -5.91 3.70
C PHE A 207 -23.29 -4.37 3.68
N HIS A 208 -23.49 -3.72 4.83
CA HIS A 208 -23.50 -2.27 4.93
C HIS A 208 -22.09 -1.73 4.66
N GLU A 209 -21.07 -2.26 5.33
CA GLU A 209 -19.68 -1.86 5.14
C GLU A 209 -19.22 -2.10 3.70
N LEU A 210 -19.54 -3.25 3.09
CA LEU A 210 -19.27 -3.47 1.67
C LEU A 210 -19.93 -2.38 0.80
N ARG A 211 -21.20 -2.05 1.05
CA ARG A 211 -21.88 -1.02 0.26
C ARG A 211 -21.24 0.35 0.41
N GLU A 212 -20.74 0.71 1.60
CA GLU A 212 -20.05 1.98 1.81
C GLU A 212 -18.66 1.99 1.17
N LEU A 213 -17.91 0.88 1.23
CA LEU A 213 -16.65 0.71 0.51
C LEU A 213 -16.81 0.94 -1.00
N GLY A 214 -17.89 0.41 -1.59
CA GLY A 214 -18.22 0.60 -3.01
C GLY A 214 -18.59 2.03 -3.42
N LYS A 215 -18.71 2.95 -2.46
CA LYS A 215 -18.95 4.37 -2.72
C LYS A 215 -17.73 5.24 -2.44
N GLY A 216 -16.64 4.69 -1.92
CA GLY A 216 -15.48 5.42 -1.42
C GLY A 216 -14.45 5.75 -2.51
N SER A 217 -13.18 5.52 -2.19
CA SER A 217 -12.02 5.71 -3.08
C SER A 217 -11.80 4.51 -4.01
N SER A 218 -10.86 4.62 -4.95
CA SER A 218 -10.48 3.49 -5.82
C SER A 218 -9.97 2.27 -5.05
N LEU A 219 -9.33 2.48 -3.91
CA LEU A 219 -8.92 1.42 -2.98
C LEU A 219 -10.15 0.74 -2.36
N SER A 220 -11.10 1.50 -1.82
CA SER A 220 -12.27 0.90 -1.18
C SER A 220 -13.20 0.21 -2.18
N GLU A 221 -13.35 0.76 -3.38
CA GLU A 221 -14.09 0.12 -4.47
C GLU A 221 -13.45 -1.23 -4.87
N PHE A 222 -12.11 -1.29 -4.90
CA PHE A 222 -11.39 -2.53 -5.14
C PHE A 222 -11.59 -3.55 -4.02
N LEU A 223 -11.47 -3.13 -2.75
CA LEU A 223 -11.73 -3.98 -1.60
C LEU A 223 -13.15 -4.54 -1.65
N GLU A 224 -14.14 -3.70 -1.94
CA GLU A 224 -15.55 -4.09 -2.09
C GLU A 224 -15.73 -5.16 -3.16
N GLN A 225 -15.23 -4.88 -4.38
CA GLN A 225 -15.40 -5.75 -5.53
C GLN A 225 -14.85 -7.15 -5.26
N HIS A 226 -13.65 -7.25 -4.68
CA HIS A 226 -13.00 -8.52 -4.39
C HIS A 226 -13.53 -9.21 -3.12
N SER A 227 -14.16 -8.46 -2.21
CA SER A 227 -14.74 -9.01 -0.98
C SER A 227 -16.14 -9.58 -1.17
N ARG A 228 -16.87 -9.27 -2.26
CA ARG A 228 -18.23 -9.76 -2.49
C ARG A 228 -18.33 -11.29 -2.50
N ALA A 229 -17.46 -11.94 -3.27
CA ALA A 229 -17.48 -13.39 -3.41
C ALA A 229 -17.01 -14.07 -2.11
N TRP A 230 -16.01 -13.49 -1.45
CA TRP A 230 -15.53 -13.89 -0.13
C TRP A 230 -16.63 -13.81 0.94
N TYR A 231 -17.36 -12.70 1.00
CA TYR A 231 -18.52 -12.53 1.89
C TYR A 231 -19.60 -13.59 1.64
N LEU A 232 -19.90 -13.88 0.36
CA LEU A 232 -20.89 -14.92 0.01
C LEU A 232 -20.42 -16.31 0.43
N GLU A 233 -19.13 -16.62 0.27
CA GLU A 233 -18.53 -17.87 0.72
C GLU A 233 -18.62 -18.03 2.24
N TRP A 234 -18.23 -17.01 3.01
CA TRP A 234 -18.34 -17.02 4.48
C TRP A 234 -19.77 -17.26 4.94
N LYS A 235 -20.73 -16.59 4.30
CA LYS A 235 -22.15 -16.77 4.62
C LYS A 235 -22.66 -18.16 4.26
N ALA A 236 -22.30 -18.69 3.08
CA ALA A 236 -22.81 -19.95 2.56
C ALA A 236 -22.14 -21.18 3.21
N VAL A 237 -20.81 -21.13 3.39
CA VAL A 237 -19.99 -22.26 3.85
C VAL A 237 -19.87 -22.26 5.38
N PHE A 238 -19.64 -21.11 6.00
CA PHE A 238 -19.45 -21.04 7.47
C PHE A 238 -20.75 -20.71 8.22
N GLY A 239 -21.75 -20.18 7.52
CA GLY A 239 -23.00 -19.73 8.13
C GLY A 239 -22.84 -18.45 8.96
N ALA A 240 -21.83 -17.63 8.64
CA ALA A 240 -21.60 -16.32 9.24
C ALA A 240 -22.75 -15.37 8.84
N LYS A 241 -23.44 -14.76 9.81
CA LYS A 241 -24.59 -13.89 9.52
C LYS A 241 -24.17 -12.43 9.33
N GLU A 242 -23.06 -12.07 9.95
CA GLU A 242 -22.52 -10.74 10.11
C GLU A 242 -21.52 -10.38 9.00
N GLY A 243 -21.15 -11.33 8.13
CA GLY A 243 -20.22 -11.14 7.01
C GLY A 243 -18.94 -11.91 7.21
N PHE A 244 -17.79 -11.24 7.07
CA PHE A 244 -16.47 -11.82 7.35
C PHE A 244 -15.65 -10.94 8.29
N ILE A 245 -14.64 -11.53 8.94
CA ILE A 245 -13.74 -10.85 9.87
C ILE A 245 -12.44 -10.54 9.10
N PRO A 246 -12.02 -9.26 8.98
CA PRO A 246 -10.74 -8.91 8.36
C PRO A 246 -9.62 -9.00 9.43
N PHE A 247 -9.11 -10.19 9.71
CA PHE A 247 -8.24 -10.43 10.87
C PHE A 247 -7.02 -9.53 10.87
N ASP A 248 -6.34 -9.43 9.73
CA ASP A 248 -5.11 -8.64 9.57
C ASP A 248 -5.31 -7.13 9.76
N MET A 249 -6.53 -6.63 9.54
CA MET A 249 -6.86 -5.22 9.76
C MET A 249 -6.68 -4.82 11.23
N LEU A 250 -6.74 -5.77 12.18
CA LEU A 250 -6.50 -5.46 13.59
C LEU A 250 -5.03 -5.27 13.93
N ALA A 251 -4.10 -5.93 13.22
CA ALA A 251 -2.68 -5.61 13.36
C ALA A 251 -2.40 -4.20 12.83
N ALA A 252 -3.04 -3.80 11.74
CA ALA A 252 -2.99 -2.42 11.25
C ALA A 252 -3.61 -1.42 12.25
N ALA A 253 -4.76 -1.76 12.85
CA ALA A 253 -5.42 -0.92 13.85
C ALA A 253 -4.52 -0.66 15.06
N TYR A 254 -3.73 -1.65 15.48
CA TYR A 254 -2.77 -1.50 16.57
C TYR A 254 -1.66 -0.47 16.23
N MET A 255 -1.22 -0.40 14.96
CA MET A 255 -0.29 0.65 14.51
C MET A 255 -0.91 2.04 14.56
N VAL A 256 -2.15 2.17 14.07
CA VAL A 256 -2.88 3.44 14.06
C VAL A 256 -3.07 3.96 15.48
N ASN A 257 -3.61 3.12 16.38
CA ASN A 257 -3.84 3.53 17.75
C ASN A 257 -3.77 2.34 18.72
N PRO A 258 -2.61 2.11 19.38
CA PRO A 258 -2.46 1.06 20.38
C PRO A 258 -3.42 1.19 21.57
N GLN A 259 -3.93 2.40 21.85
CA GLN A 259 -4.84 2.65 22.97
C GLN A 259 -6.24 2.07 22.73
N TRP A 260 -6.55 1.65 21.50
CA TRP A 260 -7.76 0.85 21.27
C TRP A 260 -7.67 -0.53 21.87
N PHE A 261 -6.48 -1.02 22.21
CA PHE A 261 -6.28 -2.38 22.68
C PHE A 261 -6.02 -2.42 24.19
N THR A 262 -6.71 -3.33 24.86
CA THR A 262 -6.31 -3.75 26.20
C THR A 262 -5.25 -4.84 26.04
N LEU A 263 -4.03 -4.57 26.50
CA LEU A 263 -2.93 -5.54 26.47
C LEU A 263 -2.69 -6.18 27.84
N LYS A 264 -2.31 -7.45 27.83
CA LYS A 264 -1.77 -8.17 28.98
C LYS A 264 -0.37 -8.66 28.67
N GLN A 265 0.51 -8.64 29.67
CA GLN A 265 1.83 -9.26 29.56
C GLN A 265 1.75 -10.65 30.17
N TRP A 266 1.84 -11.66 29.31
CA TRP A 266 1.74 -13.06 29.68
C TRP A 266 2.82 -13.87 28.98
N HIS A 267 3.12 -15.04 29.52
CA HIS A 267 4.03 -15.95 28.84
C HIS A 267 3.32 -16.69 27.71
N ALA A 268 3.97 -16.73 26.56
CA ALA A 268 3.59 -17.51 25.40
C ALA A 268 4.52 -18.71 25.23
N GLN A 269 3.94 -19.87 24.93
CA GLN A 269 4.68 -21.08 24.62
C GLN A 269 3.94 -21.94 23.59
N VAL A 270 4.69 -22.78 22.88
CA VAL A 270 4.12 -23.78 21.99
C VAL A 270 3.70 -25.00 22.80
N GLN A 271 2.43 -25.39 22.68
CA GLN A 271 1.87 -26.57 23.34
C GLN A 271 1.34 -27.56 22.31
N ARG A 272 1.65 -28.84 22.49
CA ARG A 272 1.13 -29.91 21.65
C ARG A 272 -0.14 -30.49 22.28
N ASP A 273 -1.22 -30.53 21.50
CA ASP A 273 -2.51 -31.08 21.93
C ASP A 273 -3.26 -31.66 20.71
N LYS A 274 -4.45 -32.22 20.95
CA LYS A 274 -5.35 -32.73 19.90
C LYS A 274 -5.66 -31.62 18.89
N SER A 275 -5.57 -31.96 17.61
CA SER A 275 -5.88 -31.05 16.51
C SER A 275 -7.37 -30.71 16.47
N ASP A 276 -7.66 -29.42 16.41
CA ASP A 276 -9.01 -28.87 16.22
C ASP A 276 -9.46 -28.89 14.74
N THR A 277 -8.54 -29.09 13.80
CA THR A 277 -8.83 -29.11 12.35
C THR A 277 -8.75 -30.49 11.73
N LYS A 278 -8.06 -31.44 12.36
CA LYS A 278 -7.89 -32.81 11.85
C LYS A 278 -8.20 -33.85 12.93
N PRO A 279 -9.29 -34.63 12.79
CA PRO A 279 -9.62 -35.68 13.75
C PRO A 279 -8.48 -36.70 13.90
N HIS A 280 -8.22 -37.13 15.13
CA HIS A 280 -7.21 -38.14 15.49
C HIS A 280 -5.74 -37.72 15.27
N GLU A 281 -5.48 -36.47 14.92
CA GLU A 281 -4.13 -35.91 14.87
C GLU A 281 -3.87 -35.02 16.10
N GLU A 282 -2.59 -34.80 16.38
CA GLU A 282 -2.13 -33.75 17.30
C GLU A 282 -1.46 -32.66 16.49
N LYS A 283 -1.50 -31.43 17.00
CA LYS A 283 -0.73 -30.32 16.45
C LYS A 283 -0.22 -29.41 17.55
N ASN A 284 0.66 -28.50 17.17
CA ASN A 284 1.13 -27.46 18.04
C ASN A 284 0.15 -26.28 18.05
N PHE A 285 0.07 -25.60 19.18
CA PHE A 285 -0.71 -24.40 19.41
C PHE A 285 0.18 -23.35 20.07
N LEU A 286 0.10 -22.11 19.60
CA LEU A 286 0.70 -20.97 20.29
C LEU A 286 -0.24 -20.52 21.42
N VAL A 287 0.09 -20.89 22.65
CA VAL A 287 -0.76 -20.62 23.82
C VAL A 287 -0.16 -19.51 24.67
N CYS A 288 -0.98 -18.52 25.03
CA CYS A 288 -0.61 -17.39 25.88
C CYS A 288 -1.76 -17.05 26.85
N ASN A 289 -1.51 -17.17 28.17
CA ASN A 289 -2.50 -16.87 29.20
C ASN A 289 -1.84 -16.57 30.55
N GLU A 290 -2.64 -16.07 31.50
CA GLU A 290 -2.19 -15.67 32.85
C GLU A 290 -1.65 -16.81 33.72
N GLY A 291 -1.99 -18.07 33.40
CA GLY A 291 -1.56 -19.24 34.17
C GLY A 291 -0.19 -19.77 33.76
N LEU A 292 0.40 -19.28 32.67
CA LEU A 292 1.71 -19.70 32.20
C LEU A 292 2.82 -18.91 32.91
N ASN A 293 3.72 -19.65 33.57
CA ASN A 293 4.87 -19.11 34.31
C ASN A 293 6.21 -19.37 33.61
N GLU A 294 6.20 -20.03 32.45
CA GLU A 294 7.37 -20.31 31.61
C GLU A 294 7.06 -19.95 30.15
N GLY A 295 8.09 -19.74 29.33
CA GLY A 295 7.96 -19.27 27.95
C GLY A 295 8.33 -17.80 27.80
N LYS A 296 8.06 -17.24 26.62
CA LYS A 296 8.41 -15.85 26.30
C LYS A 296 7.35 -14.90 26.83
N MET A 297 7.75 -13.89 27.59
CA MET A 297 6.85 -12.78 27.91
C MET A 297 6.51 -11.99 26.64
N VAL A 298 5.23 -11.89 26.33
CA VAL A 298 4.71 -11.15 25.17
C VAL A 298 3.60 -10.19 25.59
N ASN A 299 3.34 -9.16 24.79
CA ASN A 299 2.09 -8.44 24.87
C ASN A 299 1.01 -9.29 24.17
N TYR A 300 -0.14 -9.48 24.82
CA TYR A 300 -1.27 -10.22 24.28
C TYR A 300 -2.50 -9.32 24.31
N ALA A 301 -3.08 -9.04 23.15
CA ALA A 301 -4.31 -8.26 23.07
C ALA A 301 -5.48 -9.12 23.56
N VAL A 302 -6.28 -8.56 24.48
CA VAL A 302 -7.45 -9.27 25.05
C VAL A 302 -8.78 -8.64 24.66
N GLU A 303 -8.79 -7.36 24.32
CA GLU A 303 -9.98 -6.59 23.93
C GLU A 303 -9.58 -5.47 22.96
N ILE A 304 -10.53 -5.07 22.12
CA ILE A 304 -10.43 -3.90 21.24
C ILE A 304 -11.61 -2.95 21.50
N SER A 305 -11.35 -1.65 21.48
CA SER A 305 -12.36 -0.61 21.63
C SER A 305 -13.37 -0.66 20.48
N PRO A 306 -14.69 -0.57 20.76
CA PRO A 306 -15.72 -0.46 19.72
C PRO A 306 -15.55 0.76 18.79
N ALA A 307 -14.75 1.75 19.20
CA ALA A 307 -14.43 2.91 18.38
C ALA A 307 -13.45 2.61 17.23
N ALA A 308 -12.71 1.49 17.29
CA ALA A 308 -11.70 1.16 16.29
C ALA A 308 -12.33 0.90 14.92
N ALA A 309 -13.31 0.00 14.81
CA ALA A 309 -13.88 -0.39 13.52
C ALA A 309 -14.48 0.79 12.73
N PRO A 310 -15.33 1.67 13.31
CA PRO A 310 -15.85 2.83 12.58
C PRO A 310 -14.76 3.75 12.05
N GLU A 311 -13.69 3.98 12.80
CA GLU A 311 -12.58 4.84 12.39
C GLU A 311 -11.73 4.18 11.27
N LEU A 312 -11.52 2.86 11.34
CA LEU A 312 -10.83 2.10 10.28
C LEU A 312 -11.61 2.13 8.97
N PHE A 313 -12.93 1.85 9.01
CA PHE A 313 -13.77 1.90 7.82
C PHE A 313 -13.91 3.32 7.26
N LYS A 314 -14.00 4.32 8.14
CA LYS A 314 -13.95 5.73 7.71
C LYS A 314 -12.68 6.00 6.91
N ARG A 315 -11.49 5.58 7.37
CA ARG A 315 -10.22 5.78 6.64
C ARG A 315 -10.18 5.08 5.28
N LEU A 316 -10.73 3.88 5.18
CA LEU A 316 -10.81 3.15 3.91
C LEU A 316 -11.76 3.85 2.92
N THR A 317 -12.92 4.31 3.41
CA THR A 317 -13.97 4.94 2.60
C THR A 317 -13.74 6.42 2.31
N ASP A 318 -12.79 7.06 3.03
CA ASP A 318 -12.58 8.49 2.92
C ASP A 318 -12.12 8.92 1.53
N LYS A 319 -12.62 10.09 1.10
CA LYS A 319 -12.31 10.72 -0.20
C LYS A 319 -11.40 11.93 -0.05
N GLU A 320 -10.72 12.05 1.08
CA GLU A 320 -9.72 13.10 1.30
C GLU A 320 -8.70 13.10 0.16
N ILE A 321 -8.46 14.29 -0.41
CA ILE A 321 -7.60 14.48 -1.58
C ILE A 321 -6.16 14.00 -1.33
N SER A 322 -5.72 14.10 -0.07
CA SER A 322 -4.41 13.61 0.40
C SER A 322 -4.22 12.13 0.15
N ALA A 323 -5.30 11.35 0.11
CA ALA A 323 -5.25 9.92 -0.09
C ALA A 323 -5.27 9.51 -1.57
N PHE A 324 -5.45 10.47 -2.49
CA PHE A 324 -5.32 10.27 -3.93
C PHE A 324 -3.95 10.65 -4.45
N VAL A 325 -3.23 11.58 -3.80
CA VAL A 325 -1.89 12.01 -4.20
C VAL A 325 -0.86 10.96 -3.76
N LEU A 326 -0.30 10.23 -4.73
CA LEU A 326 0.65 9.13 -4.49
C LEU A 326 2.10 9.62 -4.44
N GLY A 327 2.39 10.79 -5.01
CA GLY A 327 3.71 11.41 -5.00
C GLY A 327 3.86 12.52 -6.03
N LEU A 328 5.05 13.12 -6.05
CA LEU A 328 5.48 14.04 -7.12
C LEU A 328 5.86 13.21 -8.36
N SER A 329 5.21 13.48 -9.49
CA SER A 329 5.51 12.85 -10.78
C SER A 329 6.74 13.49 -11.42
N HIS A 330 6.61 14.73 -11.87
CA HIS A 330 7.68 15.45 -12.55
C HIS A 330 7.47 16.97 -12.46
N VAL A 331 8.51 17.71 -12.84
CA VAL A 331 8.44 19.15 -13.09
C VAL A 331 8.66 19.38 -14.58
N ASN A 332 7.69 20.01 -15.24
CA ASN A 332 7.79 20.30 -16.67
C ASN A 332 8.53 21.61 -16.93
N ILE A 333 9.37 21.62 -17.96
CA ILE A 333 10.09 22.81 -18.46
C ILE A 333 9.96 22.86 -19.99
N ILE A 334 9.40 23.94 -20.51
CA ILE A 334 9.39 24.20 -21.97
C ILE A 334 10.74 24.75 -22.40
N VAL A 335 11.27 24.16 -23.47
CA VAL A 335 12.59 24.47 -24.03
C VAL A 335 12.52 24.65 -25.54
N ASP A 336 13.50 25.35 -26.08
CA ASP A 336 13.69 25.56 -27.52
C ASP A 336 14.30 24.33 -28.21
N ASP A 337 15.06 23.53 -27.47
CA ASP A 337 15.65 22.27 -27.92
C ASP A 337 15.84 21.28 -26.76
N VAL A 338 15.16 20.13 -26.83
CA VAL A 338 15.18 19.15 -25.73
C VAL A 338 16.55 18.49 -25.52
N ASP A 339 17.34 18.30 -26.58
CA ASP A 339 18.67 17.69 -26.47
C ASP A 339 19.70 18.63 -25.85
N SER A 340 19.72 19.89 -26.32
CA SER A 340 20.58 20.94 -25.77
C SER A 340 20.25 21.22 -24.31
N ALA A 341 18.96 21.23 -23.95
CA ALA A 341 18.51 21.38 -22.57
C ALA A 341 18.88 20.15 -21.71
N ALA A 342 18.76 18.93 -22.23
CA ALA A 342 19.17 17.71 -21.53
C ALA A 342 20.66 17.75 -21.17
N ASP A 343 21.51 18.08 -22.14
CA ASP A 343 22.96 18.18 -21.91
C ASP A 343 23.29 19.31 -20.91
N TYR A 344 22.52 20.40 -20.92
CA TYR A 344 22.63 21.47 -19.94
C TYR A 344 22.27 20.99 -18.52
N TYR A 345 21.11 20.37 -18.32
CA TYR A 345 20.66 19.91 -17.00
C TYR A 345 21.50 18.75 -16.46
N GLN A 346 22.02 17.89 -17.33
CA GLN A 346 23.01 16.88 -16.95
C GLN A 346 24.28 17.53 -16.39
N ARG A 347 24.82 18.52 -17.10
CA ARG A 347 26.06 19.18 -16.67
C ARG A 347 25.89 20.02 -15.41
N VAL A 348 24.77 20.75 -15.28
CA VAL A 348 24.57 21.73 -14.19
C VAL A 348 24.00 21.09 -12.93
N LEU A 349 23.09 20.13 -13.10
CA LEU A 349 22.33 19.55 -11.99
C LEU A 349 22.46 18.02 -11.90
N GLY A 350 23.22 17.36 -12.79
CA GLY A 350 23.46 15.92 -12.69
C GLY A 350 22.28 15.04 -13.14
N PHE A 351 21.34 15.58 -13.92
CA PHE A 351 20.25 14.81 -14.50
C PHE A 351 20.74 13.83 -15.58
N GLU A 352 20.09 12.69 -15.70
CA GLU A 352 20.35 11.70 -16.75
C GLU A 352 19.10 11.50 -17.61
N ARG A 353 19.25 11.11 -18.88
CA ARG A 353 18.10 10.78 -19.74
C ARG A 353 17.37 9.57 -19.17
N ALA A 354 16.05 9.71 -18.97
CA ALA A 354 15.26 8.70 -18.28
C ALA A 354 14.98 7.47 -19.16
N MET A 355 14.82 6.32 -18.51
CA MET A 355 14.41 5.06 -19.13
C MET A 355 13.14 4.58 -18.46
N ASP A 356 12.25 3.96 -19.24
CA ASP A 356 11.03 3.31 -18.78
C ASP A 356 11.34 1.98 -18.06
N ALA A 357 10.30 1.32 -17.52
CA ALA A 357 10.44 0.10 -16.72
C ALA A 357 10.86 -1.13 -17.56
N GLN A 358 10.81 -1.02 -18.89
CA GLN A 358 11.27 -2.01 -19.85
C GLN A 358 12.69 -1.69 -20.37
N GLY A 359 13.30 -0.60 -19.90
CA GLY A 359 14.62 -0.15 -20.32
C GLY A 359 14.62 0.65 -21.63
N ASN A 360 13.46 1.05 -22.14
CA ASN A 360 13.38 1.93 -23.31
C ASN A 360 13.61 3.38 -22.90
N LYS A 361 14.11 4.20 -23.82
CA LYS A 361 14.27 5.64 -23.57
C LYS A 361 12.90 6.33 -23.52
N MET A 362 12.69 7.17 -22.52
CA MET A 362 11.53 8.07 -22.45
C MET A 362 11.75 9.31 -23.32
N ASP A 363 11.91 9.07 -24.62
CA ASP A 363 12.25 10.08 -25.62
C ASP A 363 11.23 9.99 -26.77
N TYR A 364 10.26 10.91 -26.76
CA TYR A 364 9.12 10.92 -27.66
C TYR A 364 9.23 12.12 -28.60
N ARG A 365 9.43 11.88 -29.89
CA ARG A 365 9.64 12.93 -30.89
C ARG A 365 8.43 13.10 -31.78
N SER A 366 8.10 14.35 -32.08
CA SER A 366 7.04 14.74 -33.01
C SER A 366 5.70 14.06 -32.70
N VAL A 367 5.35 14.01 -31.42
CA VAL A 367 4.10 13.42 -30.95
C VAL A 367 2.92 14.23 -31.47
N GLN A 368 1.98 13.55 -32.12
CA GLN A 368 0.73 14.10 -32.63
C GLN A 368 -0.41 13.19 -32.19
N MET A 369 -1.16 13.59 -31.17
CA MET A 369 -2.21 12.76 -30.57
C MET A 369 -3.42 13.62 -30.22
N ALA A 370 -4.59 13.28 -30.77
CA ALA A 370 -5.81 14.07 -30.56
C ALA A 370 -6.26 14.08 -29.09
N GLN A 371 -6.07 12.97 -28.36
CA GLN A 371 -6.31 12.87 -26.92
C GLN A 371 -5.42 13.85 -26.14
N PHE A 372 -4.11 13.80 -26.38
CA PHE A 372 -3.14 14.74 -25.77
C PHE A 372 -3.56 16.19 -26.00
N ASN A 373 -4.04 16.53 -27.20
CA ASN A 373 -4.48 17.90 -27.50
C ASN A 373 -5.70 18.30 -26.68
N ARG A 374 -6.66 17.40 -26.47
CA ARG A 374 -7.83 17.68 -25.61
C ARG A 374 -7.40 17.85 -24.15
N ASP A 375 -6.58 16.93 -23.64
CA ASP A 375 -6.12 16.91 -22.25
C ASP A 375 -5.19 18.09 -21.92
N ALA A 376 -4.39 18.54 -22.88
CA ALA A 376 -3.54 19.73 -22.76
C ALA A 376 -4.31 21.07 -22.93
N GLY A 377 -5.63 21.03 -23.09
CA GLY A 377 -6.46 22.22 -23.31
C GLY A 377 -6.28 22.88 -24.69
N LEU A 378 -5.73 22.13 -25.66
CA LEU A 378 -5.48 22.59 -27.02
C LEU A 378 -6.66 22.27 -27.96
N GLY A 379 -7.57 21.36 -27.59
CA GLY A 379 -8.76 21.01 -28.37
C GLY A 379 -8.38 20.39 -29.72
N ASP A 380 -9.02 20.84 -30.81
CA ASP A 380 -8.79 20.32 -32.17
C ASP A 380 -7.63 21.02 -32.91
N GLN A 381 -6.73 21.70 -32.19
CA GLN A 381 -5.56 22.32 -32.81
C GLN A 381 -4.59 21.26 -33.35
N ASP A 382 -3.86 21.63 -34.41
CA ASP A 382 -2.73 20.84 -34.89
C ASP A 382 -1.54 21.02 -33.92
N VAL A 383 -1.08 19.93 -33.35
CA VAL A 383 -0.06 19.92 -32.30
C VAL A 383 1.02 18.93 -32.67
N CYS A 384 2.26 19.39 -32.64
CA CYS A 384 3.45 18.58 -32.81
C CYS A 384 4.44 18.97 -31.71
N VAL A 385 4.78 18.03 -30.84
CA VAL A 385 5.61 18.28 -29.66
C VAL A 385 6.68 17.19 -29.51
N ASP A 386 7.89 17.59 -29.12
CA ASP A 386 8.90 16.67 -28.59
C ASP A 386 8.80 16.65 -27.06
N VAL A 387 8.85 15.47 -26.46
CA VAL A 387 8.82 15.26 -25.02
C VAL A 387 10.01 14.39 -24.63
N LEU A 388 10.87 14.89 -23.74
CA LEU A 388 12.03 14.18 -23.23
C LEU A 388 12.06 14.21 -21.71
N PHE A 389 12.09 13.03 -21.09
CA PHE A 389 12.22 12.94 -19.64
C PHE A 389 13.68 12.82 -19.20
N LEU A 390 14.02 13.56 -18.15
CA LEU A 390 15.27 13.41 -17.41
C LEU A 390 14.98 12.97 -15.98
N LYS A 391 15.91 12.25 -15.37
CA LYS A 391 15.84 11.78 -13.99
C LYS A 391 17.08 12.18 -13.23
N HIS A 392 16.92 12.70 -12.02
CA HIS A 392 18.06 12.90 -11.12
C HIS A 392 18.36 11.62 -10.32
N PRO A 393 19.59 11.05 -10.40
CA PRO A 393 19.89 9.72 -9.87
C PRO A 393 19.72 9.60 -8.34
N TYR A 394 19.90 10.69 -7.59
CA TYR A 394 19.84 10.68 -6.13
C TYR A 394 18.60 11.35 -5.52
N ALA A 395 17.99 12.26 -6.28
CA ALA A 395 16.91 13.11 -5.78
C ALA A 395 15.53 12.52 -6.12
N GLY A 396 15.48 11.61 -7.10
CA GLY A 396 14.22 10.96 -7.47
C GLY A 396 13.24 11.84 -8.24
N ILE A 397 13.66 13.06 -8.58
CA ILE A 397 12.84 14.02 -9.31
C ILE A 397 13.04 13.81 -10.81
N TYR A 398 11.94 13.93 -11.56
CA TYR A 398 11.93 13.92 -13.01
C TYR A 398 11.73 15.33 -13.55
N LEU A 399 12.46 15.64 -14.61
CA LEU A 399 12.17 16.80 -15.46
C LEU A 399 11.53 16.31 -16.74
N GLU A 400 10.38 16.86 -17.09
CA GLU A 400 9.80 16.69 -18.41
C GLU A 400 10.17 17.91 -19.27
N LEU A 401 10.93 17.69 -20.33
CA LEU A 401 11.27 18.73 -21.29
C LEU A 401 10.34 18.65 -22.48
N MET A 402 9.67 19.76 -22.79
CA MET A 402 8.80 19.84 -23.96
C MET A 402 9.24 20.92 -24.93
N LYS A 403 9.20 20.60 -26.23
CA LYS A 403 9.35 21.56 -27.32
C LYS A 403 8.14 21.46 -28.25
N TYR A 404 7.36 22.52 -28.33
CA TYR A 404 6.27 22.64 -29.31
C TYR A 404 6.83 23.11 -30.66
N HIS A 405 6.66 22.30 -31.70
CA HIS A 405 6.88 22.71 -33.09
C HIS A 405 5.66 23.46 -33.63
N THR A 406 4.47 22.98 -33.27
CA THR A 406 3.17 23.63 -33.52
C THR A 406 2.25 23.34 -32.33
N PRO A 407 1.45 24.30 -31.83
CA PRO A 407 1.48 25.73 -32.17
C PRO A 407 2.75 26.42 -31.65
N GLN A 408 3.19 27.48 -32.33
CA GLN A 408 4.27 28.33 -31.83
C GLN A 408 3.73 29.33 -30.82
N GLY A 409 4.38 29.40 -29.65
CA GLY A 409 4.02 30.34 -28.60
C GLY A 409 4.28 31.79 -28.93
N ARG A 410 3.56 32.67 -28.22
CA ARG A 410 3.72 34.11 -28.33
C ARG A 410 4.71 34.63 -27.30
N SER A 411 5.54 35.60 -27.70
CA SER A 411 6.45 36.31 -26.79
C SER A 411 5.75 37.28 -25.83
N THR A 412 4.44 37.49 -26.00
CA THR A 412 3.59 38.30 -25.13
C THR A 412 2.43 37.44 -24.61
N LEU A 413 2.29 37.36 -23.30
CA LEU A 413 1.28 36.52 -22.65
C LEU A 413 -0.13 37.10 -22.84
N PRO A 414 -1.10 36.33 -23.36
CA PRO A 414 -2.50 36.74 -23.35
C PRO A 414 -3.07 36.69 -21.92
N GLU A 415 -4.27 37.24 -21.71
CA GLU A 415 -4.94 37.32 -20.40
C GLU A 415 -5.19 35.94 -19.75
N GLN A 416 -5.32 34.90 -20.59
CA GLN A 416 -5.22 33.49 -20.22
C GLN A 416 -4.17 32.79 -21.10
N PRO A 417 -2.88 32.79 -20.70
CA PRO A 417 -1.80 32.17 -21.46
C PRO A 417 -1.96 30.64 -21.52
N LYS A 418 -1.69 30.04 -22.68
CA LYS A 418 -1.66 28.58 -22.84
C LYS A 418 -0.28 28.04 -22.47
N THR A 419 -0.18 26.72 -22.24
CA THR A 419 1.08 26.04 -21.82
C THR A 419 2.28 26.40 -22.70
N TYR A 420 2.06 26.53 -24.02
CA TYR A 420 3.11 26.84 -24.99
C TYR A 420 3.48 28.34 -25.07
N ASP A 421 2.75 29.25 -24.41
CA ASP A 421 2.99 30.71 -24.46
C ASP A 421 3.98 31.21 -23.37
N LEU A 422 4.33 30.38 -22.37
CA LEU A 422 5.09 30.79 -21.16
C LEU A 422 6.56 30.28 -21.19
N GLY A 423 7.49 30.93 -20.44
CA GLY A 423 8.92 30.57 -20.23
C GLY A 423 9.25 30.13 -18.77
N GLY A 424 10.14 29.15 -18.49
CA GLY A 424 10.37 28.54 -17.13
C GLY A 424 9.71 27.16 -16.83
N PRO A 425 9.63 26.69 -15.56
CA PRO A 425 8.84 25.51 -15.18
C PRO A 425 7.35 25.79 -15.36
N ARG A 426 6.61 24.90 -16.04
CA ARG A 426 5.18 25.12 -16.37
C ARG A 426 4.26 24.52 -15.36
N HIS A 427 4.43 23.24 -15.11
CA HIS A 427 3.57 22.50 -14.24
C HIS A 427 4.36 21.60 -13.31
N ILE A 428 3.77 21.43 -12.13
CA ILE A 428 4.17 20.43 -11.16
C ILE A 428 3.15 19.30 -11.32
N ALA A 429 3.64 18.13 -11.68
CA ALA A 429 2.81 16.96 -11.86
C ALA A 429 2.77 16.13 -10.58
N LEU A 430 1.56 15.76 -10.15
CA LEU A 430 1.35 14.81 -9.07
C LEU A 430 0.77 13.52 -9.66
N GLU A 431 1.29 12.38 -9.19
CA GLU A 431 0.66 11.10 -9.50
C GLU A 431 -0.55 10.91 -8.59
N VAL A 432 -1.63 10.45 -9.18
CA VAL A 432 -2.88 10.18 -8.49
C VAL A 432 -3.44 8.79 -8.80
N SER A 433 -4.07 8.18 -7.80
CA SER A 433 -4.67 6.85 -7.92
C SER A 433 -5.98 6.79 -8.72
N ASN A 434 -6.57 7.94 -9.05
CA ASN A 434 -7.76 8.06 -9.90
C ASN A 434 -7.94 9.51 -10.42
N CYS A 435 -7.51 9.78 -11.63
CA CYS A 435 -7.59 11.10 -12.28
C CYS A 435 -9.03 11.60 -12.40
N THR A 436 -10.01 10.73 -12.69
CA THR A 436 -11.42 11.14 -12.86
C THR A 436 -12.03 11.62 -11.53
N GLN A 437 -11.74 10.94 -10.42
CA GLN A 437 -12.22 11.36 -9.10
C GLN A 437 -11.55 12.66 -8.65
N VAL A 438 -10.23 12.79 -8.85
CA VAL A 438 -9.47 14.00 -8.54
C VAL A 438 -9.94 15.20 -9.38
N PHE A 439 -10.18 15.01 -10.68
CA PHE A 439 -10.74 16.04 -11.57
C PHE A 439 -12.09 16.56 -11.06
N ASN A 440 -13.02 15.66 -10.76
CA ASN A 440 -14.34 16.00 -10.28
C ASN A 440 -14.33 16.65 -8.88
N TYR A 441 -13.36 16.28 -8.03
CA TYR A 441 -13.14 16.93 -6.74
C TYR A 441 -12.62 18.36 -6.92
N LEU A 442 -11.56 18.54 -7.72
CA LEU A 442 -10.92 19.83 -7.96
C LEU A 442 -11.85 20.83 -8.65
N LYS A 443 -12.67 20.38 -9.62
CA LYS A 443 -13.67 21.21 -10.31
C LYS A 443 -14.70 21.86 -9.37
N LYS A 444 -14.87 21.32 -8.16
CA LYS A 444 -15.81 21.83 -7.14
C LYS A 444 -15.14 22.78 -6.14
N GLN A 445 -13.82 22.94 -6.16
CA GLN A 445 -13.10 23.76 -5.19
C GLN A 445 -13.09 25.24 -5.59
N GLU A 446 -13.27 26.12 -4.61
CA GLU A 446 -13.18 27.58 -4.83
C GLU A 446 -11.76 27.97 -5.26
N GLY A 447 -11.65 28.78 -6.32
CA GLY A 447 -10.36 29.26 -6.82
C GLY A 447 -9.59 28.25 -7.68
N VAL A 448 -10.18 27.11 -8.02
CA VAL A 448 -9.65 26.17 -9.02
C VAL A 448 -10.26 26.46 -10.39
N SER A 449 -9.42 26.57 -11.41
CA SER A 449 -9.85 26.67 -12.81
C SER A 449 -9.25 25.52 -13.61
N MET A 450 -10.06 24.78 -14.36
CA MET A 450 -9.53 23.80 -15.32
C MET A 450 -8.84 24.53 -16.46
N ILE A 451 -7.76 23.96 -17.03
CA ILE A 451 -6.99 24.61 -18.11
C ILE A 451 -7.86 24.96 -19.33
N SER A 452 -8.92 24.17 -19.55
CA SER A 452 -9.93 24.40 -20.57
C SER A 452 -11.30 24.61 -19.91
N PRO A 453 -12.05 25.67 -20.29
CA PRO A 453 -13.41 25.90 -19.81
C PRO A 453 -14.47 25.08 -20.57
N ALA A 454 -14.07 24.26 -21.55
CA ALA A 454 -15.02 23.51 -22.37
C ALA A 454 -15.78 22.44 -21.56
N ASP A 455 -17.08 22.28 -21.84
CA ASP A 455 -17.94 21.33 -21.11
C ASP A 455 -17.51 19.87 -21.29
N ASN A 456 -16.84 19.56 -22.40
CA ASN A 456 -16.31 18.23 -22.72
C ASN A 456 -14.88 18.00 -22.22
N TYR A 457 -14.26 18.94 -21.49
CA TYR A 457 -12.94 18.73 -20.91
C TYR A 457 -13.04 17.78 -19.70
N HIS A 458 -12.36 16.64 -19.79
CA HIS A 458 -12.25 15.62 -18.76
C HIS A 458 -11.02 14.76 -19.05
N PRO A 459 -10.38 14.14 -18.04
CA PRO A 459 -9.23 13.26 -18.28
C PRO A 459 -9.66 12.04 -19.11
N GLU A 460 -8.93 11.78 -20.19
CA GLU A 460 -9.10 10.60 -21.04
C GLU A 460 -7.82 9.74 -21.03
N LYS A 461 -7.97 8.45 -21.37
CA LYS A 461 -6.82 7.55 -21.50
C LYS A 461 -6.13 7.80 -22.85
N LEU A 462 -4.81 7.96 -22.85
CA LEU A 462 -4.03 8.17 -24.05
C LEU A 462 -3.98 6.90 -24.93
N ASP A 463 -4.20 7.06 -26.23
CA ASP A 463 -4.15 5.95 -27.18
C ASP A 463 -2.75 5.31 -27.21
N GLY A 464 -2.68 4.01 -26.91
CA GLY A 464 -1.43 3.25 -26.89
C GLY A 464 -0.62 3.36 -25.59
N PHE A 465 -1.08 4.15 -24.60
CA PHE A 465 -0.42 4.29 -23.29
C PHE A 465 -1.37 3.97 -22.14
N PRO A 466 -0.88 3.48 -20.99
CA PRO A 466 -1.71 3.21 -19.83
C PRO A 466 -2.08 4.47 -19.03
N ILE A 467 -1.79 5.67 -19.55
CA ILE A 467 -1.77 6.94 -18.82
C ILE A 467 -3.05 7.75 -19.11
N SER A 468 -3.58 8.40 -18.07
CA SER A 468 -4.56 9.50 -18.19
C SER A 468 -4.03 10.71 -17.41
N PHE A 469 -4.27 11.94 -17.88
CA PHE A 469 -3.86 13.14 -17.15
C PHE A 469 -4.81 14.32 -17.40
N PHE A 470 -4.70 15.37 -16.58
CA PHE A 470 -5.34 16.66 -16.85
C PHE A 470 -4.60 17.81 -16.17
N TYR A 471 -4.75 19.03 -16.71
CA TYR A 471 -4.23 20.25 -16.10
C TYR A 471 -5.31 21.11 -15.46
N TRP A 472 -4.92 21.80 -14.39
CA TRP A 472 -5.70 22.84 -13.73
C TRP A 472 -4.80 23.97 -13.21
N ILE A 473 -5.37 25.13 -12.97
CA ILE A 473 -4.72 26.34 -12.48
C ILE A 473 -5.31 26.67 -11.11
N ASP A 474 -4.44 26.86 -10.11
CA ASP A 474 -4.85 27.29 -8.79
C ASP A 474 -5.09 28.81 -8.70
N ARG A 475 -5.62 29.26 -7.56
CA ARG A 475 -5.94 30.68 -7.32
C ARG A 475 -4.73 31.63 -7.36
N TYR A 476 -3.51 31.09 -7.36
CA TYR A 476 -2.25 31.84 -7.41
C TYR A 476 -1.63 31.83 -8.82
N GLY A 477 -2.28 31.18 -9.79
CA GLY A 477 -1.82 31.09 -11.17
C GLY A 477 -0.77 30.00 -11.40
N VAL A 478 -0.60 29.05 -10.45
CA VAL A 478 0.27 27.89 -10.66
C VAL A 478 -0.49 26.83 -11.45
N GLN A 479 0.10 26.35 -12.54
CA GLN A 479 -0.43 25.22 -13.30
C GLN A 479 0.02 23.90 -12.65
N TRP A 480 -0.92 23.02 -12.44
CA TRP A 480 -0.73 21.69 -11.90
C TRP A 480 -1.13 20.65 -12.94
N GLU A 481 -0.44 19.52 -12.94
CA GLU A 481 -0.85 18.32 -13.66
C GLU A 481 -1.19 17.23 -12.64
N MET A 482 -2.26 16.49 -12.92
CA MET A 482 -2.59 15.27 -12.22
C MET A 482 -2.50 14.14 -13.24
N GLU A 483 -1.70 13.13 -12.96
CA GLU A 483 -1.44 12.00 -13.84
C GLU A 483 -1.81 10.69 -13.14
N GLU A 484 -2.42 9.75 -13.87
CA GLU A 484 -2.75 8.39 -13.41
C GLU A 484 -2.16 7.37 -14.37
N GLY A 485 -1.53 6.33 -13.81
CA GLY A 485 -1.27 5.07 -14.53
C GLY A 485 0.13 4.97 -15.13
N ARG A 486 1.03 5.89 -14.80
CA ARG A 486 2.43 5.79 -15.20
C ARG A 486 3.15 4.78 -14.30
N ARG A 487 3.88 3.84 -14.90
CA ARG A 487 4.51 2.72 -14.17
C ARG A 487 5.76 3.18 -13.45
N VAL A 488 5.74 3.10 -12.13
CA VAL A 488 6.85 3.50 -11.27
C VAL A 488 8.02 2.52 -11.39
N GLY A 489 9.25 3.02 -11.50
CA GLY A 489 10.43 2.17 -11.52
C GLY A 489 11.34 2.39 -10.32
N THR A 490 12.40 1.58 -10.26
CA THR A 490 13.03 1.12 -9.01
C THR A 490 13.72 2.20 -8.17
N SER A 491 14.04 3.38 -8.72
CA SER A 491 14.75 4.46 -8.02
C SER A 491 13.91 5.74 -7.86
N ARG A 492 13.39 6.00 -6.65
CA ARG A 492 12.86 7.27 -6.11
C ARG A 492 12.00 8.21 -6.98
N GLY A 493 11.35 7.74 -8.05
CA GLY A 493 10.35 8.50 -8.80
C GLY A 493 9.76 7.70 -9.95
N ILE A 494 8.79 8.29 -10.64
CA ILE A 494 7.94 7.65 -11.65
C ILE A 494 8.72 7.40 -12.93
N VAL A 495 8.63 6.20 -13.49
CA VAL A 495 9.40 5.77 -14.66
C VAL A 495 8.58 5.85 -15.94
#